data_AF-A0A1I8AGP6-F1
#
_entry.id   AF-A0A1I8AGP6-F1
#
_cell.length_a   1.000
_cell.length_b   1.000
_cell.length_c   1.000
_cell.angle_alpha   90.00
_cell.angle_beta   90.00
_cell.angle_gamma   90.00
#
_symmetry.space_group_name_H-M   'P 1'
#
loop_
_entity.id
_entity.type
_entity.pdbx_description
1 polymer ?
#
loop_
_entity_poly.entity_id
_entity_poly.type
_entity_poly.pdbx_seq_one_letter_code
_entity_poly.pdbx_strand_id
1 'polypeptide(L)'
;MTSTLTLVALVAFFVITPAASCSFGTCDGCKKIVDDTKAQFNGDFANVDVAQLREALQKVCVATAENPSCGTMCVRGYNAFAEKIFELLKAGDDSSAVCHAIGQCSQ
;
A
#
# COMPACT_ATOMS: atom_id res chain seq x y z
N MET A 1 -26.02 15.95 -53.18
CA MET A 1 -26.50 16.58 -51.93
C MET A 1 -26.38 15.54 -50.83
N THR A 2 -25.51 15.80 -49.85
CA THR A 2 -25.51 15.37 -48.42
C THR A 2 -26.19 14.03 -48.07
N SER A 3 -25.61 13.05 -47.37
CA SER A 3 -24.68 13.19 -46.24
C SER A 3 -23.97 11.85 -45.99
N THR A 4 -22.64 11.91 -46.00
CA THR A 4 -21.77 11.09 -45.15
C THR A 4 -22.17 11.29 -43.68
N LEU A 5 -22.35 10.22 -42.90
CA LEU A 5 -22.05 10.12 -41.44
C LEU A 5 -22.82 8.96 -40.80
N THR A 6 -22.23 7.77 -40.80
CA THR A 6 -22.36 6.87 -39.63
C THR A 6 -21.18 5.88 -39.60
N LEU A 7 -19.96 6.40 -39.78
CA LEU A 7 -18.84 5.90 -39.00
C LEU A 7 -18.91 6.61 -37.65
N VAL A 8 -18.91 5.86 -36.56
CA VAL A 8 -17.88 5.92 -35.51
C VAL A 8 -18.34 4.99 -34.39
N ALA A 9 -17.57 3.90 -34.29
CA ALA A 9 -17.12 3.25 -33.07
C ALA A 9 -18.14 2.96 -31.97
N LEU A 10 -18.34 1.65 -31.76
CA LEU A 10 -18.29 1.02 -30.45
C LEU A 10 -17.14 1.63 -29.61
N VAL A 11 -17.38 2.78 -28.99
CA VAL A 11 -16.63 3.15 -27.81
C VAL A 11 -17.26 2.32 -26.71
N ALA A 12 -16.65 1.16 -26.48
CA ALA A 12 -16.75 0.48 -25.21
C ALA A 12 -16.58 1.57 -24.14
N PHE A 13 -17.68 1.91 -23.47
CA PHE A 13 -17.64 2.56 -22.17
C PHE A 13 -17.00 1.53 -21.22
N PHE A 14 -15.69 1.34 -21.37
CA PHE A 14 -14.84 1.11 -20.23
C PHE A 14 -15.11 2.31 -19.35
N VAL A 15 -15.97 2.09 -18.37
CA VAL A 15 -16.00 2.89 -17.16
C VAL A 15 -14.60 2.71 -16.59
N ILE A 16 -13.67 3.55 -17.03
CA ILE A 16 -12.41 3.77 -16.34
C ILE A 16 -12.85 4.48 -15.07
N THR A 17 -13.37 3.71 -14.10
CA THR A 17 -13.31 4.15 -12.73
C THR A 17 -11.85 4.47 -12.51
N PRO A 18 -11.49 5.71 -12.11
CA PRO A 18 -10.12 5.95 -11.67
C PRO A 18 -9.87 4.85 -10.64
N ALA A 19 -8.87 4.00 -10.89
CA ALA A 19 -8.34 3.13 -9.87
C ALA A 19 -8.22 4.03 -8.65
N ALA A 20 -8.97 3.72 -7.58
CA ALA A 20 -8.85 4.46 -6.34
C ALA A 20 -7.35 4.59 -6.10
N SER A 21 -6.82 5.81 -6.20
CA SER A 21 -5.40 6.07 -6.26
C SER A 21 -4.88 5.94 -4.85
N CYS A 22 -4.97 4.73 -4.31
CA CYS A 22 -4.74 4.47 -2.92
C CYS A 22 -3.29 4.80 -2.63
N SER A 23 -3.08 5.77 -1.75
CA SER A 23 -1.76 6.37 -1.57
C SER A 23 -0.72 5.38 -1.01
N PHE A 24 -1.13 4.23 -0.43
CA PHE A 24 -0.27 3.22 0.18
C PHE A 24 0.69 2.50 -0.78
N GLY A 25 0.41 2.53 -2.10
CA GLY A 25 1.26 1.94 -3.14
C GLY A 25 2.32 2.90 -3.70
N THR A 26 2.39 4.11 -3.16
CA THR A 26 3.46 5.07 -3.47
C THR A 26 4.62 4.88 -2.49
N CYS A 27 5.82 5.32 -2.88
CA CYS A 27 6.99 5.26 -1.98
C CYS A 27 6.73 6.02 -0.67
N ASP A 28 6.18 7.24 -0.73
CA ASP A 28 5.87 8.03 0.46
C ASP A 28 4.77 7.39 1.31
N GLY A 29 3.75 6.82 0.67
CA GLY A 29 2.70 6.08 1.37
C GLY A 29 3.25 4.85 2.09
N CYS A 30 4.17 4.12 1.45
CA CYS A 30 4.86 3.02 2.10
C CYS A 30 5.66 3.48 3.31
N LYS A 31 6.46 4.54 3.14
CA LYS A 31 7.30 5.03 4.23
C LYS A 31 6.44 5.45 5.42
N LYS A 32 5.33 6.15 5.15
CA LYS A 32 4.35 6.51 6.17
C LYS A 32 3.77 5.30 6.89
N ILE A 33 3.35 4.26 6.16
CA ILE A 33 2.79 3.05 6.80
C ILE A 33 3.83 2.35 7.68
N VAL A 34 5.07 2.25 7.21
CA VAL A 34 6.15 1.66 7.99
C VAL A 34 6.42 2.48 9.24
N ASP A 35 6.52 3.81 9.13
CA ASP A 35 6.79 4.69 10.27
C ASP A 35 5.64 4.71 11.28
N ASP A 36 4.39 4.77 10.82
CA ASP A 36 3.21 4.68 11.68
C ASP A 36 3.15 3.31 12.39
N THR A 37 3.57 2.23 11.71
CA THR A 37 3.65 0.88 12.30
C THR A 37 4.75 0.82 13.35
N LYS A 38 5.93 1.39 13.09
CA LYS A 38 7.03 1.52 14.07
C LYS A 38 6.56 2.28 15.31
N ALA A 39 5.79 3.35 15.12
CA ALA A 39 5.26 4.14 16.23
C ALA A 39 4.34 3.33 17.16
N GLN A 40 3.61 2.32 16.65
CA GLN A 40 2.78 1.45 17.51
C GLN A 40 3.61 0.62 18.51
N PHE A 41 4.89 0.40 18.22
CA PHE A 41 5.82 -0.35 19.06
C PHE A 41 6.91 0.52 19.68
N ASN A 42 6.76 1.85 19.63
CA ASN A 42 7.79 2.81 20.04
C ASN A 42 9.16 2.56 19.37
N GLY A 43 9.16 1.98 18.16
CA GLY A 43 10.37 1.60 17.42
C GLY A 43 11.10 0.37 17.97
N ASP A 44 10.60 -0.30 19.00
CA ASP A 44 11.21 -1.50 19.58
C ASP A 44 10.48 -2.78 19.15
N PHE A 45 11.21 -3.67 18.47
CA PHE A 45 10.71 -4.95 17.97
C PHE A 45 11.30 -6.16 18.70
N ALA A 46 12.01 -5.96 19.83
CA ALA A 46 12.67 -7.04 20.55
C ALA A 46 11.70 -8.12 21.07
N ASN A 47 10.52 -7.69 21.53
CA ASN A 47 9.47 -8.57 22.09
C ASN A 47 8.21 -8.64 21.20
N VAL A 48 8.32 -8.19 19.95
CA VAL A 48 7.23 -8.23 18.97
C VAL A 48 7.37 -9.52 18.17
N ASP A 49 6.25 -10.13 17.80
CA ASP A 49 6.19 -11.21 16.81
C ASP A 49 5.54 -10.74 15.49
N VAL A 50 5.62 -11.59 14.46
CA VAL A 50 5.06 -11.26 13.14
C VAL A 50 3.53 -11.15 13.15
N ALA A 51 2.82 -11.83 14.07
CA ALA A 51 1.37 -11.73 14.17
C ALA A 51 0.96 -10.35 14.72
N GLN A 52 1.66 -9.88 15.76
CA GLN A 52 1.51 -8.53 16.29
C GLN A 52 1.83 -7.46 15.24
N LEU A 53 2.89 -7.67 14.42
CA LEU A 53 3.17 -6.77 13.30
C LEU A 53 2.03 -6.75 12.28
N ARG A 54 1.48 -7.91 11.90
CA ARG A 54 0.34 -7.98 10.96
C ARG A 54 -0.88 -7.24 11.49
N GLU A 55 -1.17 -7.35 12.77
CA GLU A 55 -2.25 -6.58 13.41
C GLU A 55 -1.98 -5.07 13.38
N ALA A 56 -0.74 -4.64 13.62
CA ALA A 56 -0.37 -3.23 13.55
C ALA A 56 -0.48 -2.69 12.11
N LEU A 57 0.05 -3.42 11.12
CA LEU A 57 -0.11 -3.11 9.69
C LEU A 57 -1.59 -3.02 9.31
N GLN A 58 -2.42 -3.93 9.82
CA GLN A 58 -3.86 -3.87 9.60
C GLN A 58 -4.48 -2.59 10.15
N LYS A 59 -4.16 -2.23 11.40
CA LYS A 59 -4.67 -1.00 12.03
C LYS A 59 -4.22 0.24 11.25
N VAL A 60 -2.95 0.33 10.88
CA VAL A 60 -2.39 1.47 10.12
C VAL A 60 -3.02 1.56 8.74
N CYS A 61 -3.11 0.45 8.00
CA CYS A 61 -3.75 0.41 6.69
C CYS A 61 -5.21 0.87 6.73
N VAL A 62 -5.99 0.43 7.72
CA VAL A 62 -7.40 0.85 7.87
C VAL A 62 -7.50 2.33 8.25
N ALA A 63 -6.62 2.80 9.15
CA ALA A 63 -6.64 4.19 9.62
C ALA A 63 -6.20 5.21 8.55
N THR A 64 -5.30 4.80 7.65
CA THR A 64 -4.77 5.66 6.58
C THR A 64 -5.52 5.52 5.25
N ALA A 65 -6.49 4.60 5.19
CA ALA A 65 -7.24 4.33 3.97
C ALA A 65 -8.20 5.47 3.62
N GLU A 66 -8.12 5.92 2.36
CA GLU A 66 -9.06 6.90 1.80
C GLU A 66 -10.48 6.34 1.66
N ASN A 67 -10.60 5.01 1.56
CA ASN A 67 -11.87 4.28 1.52
C ASN A 67 -11.66 2.80 1.90
N PRO A 68 -12.73 2.04 2.21
CA PRO A 68 -12.62 0.64 2.64
C PRO A 68 -11.90 -0.29 1.64
N SER A 69 -12.03 -0.05 0.35
CA SER A 69 -11.36 -0.83 -0.69
C SER A 69 -9.85 -0.61 -0.65
N CYS A 70 -9.40 0.64 -0.47
CA CYS A 70 -8.00 0.96 -0.27
C CYS A 70 -7.43 0.32 1.00
N GLY A 71 -8.18 0.34 2.11
CA GLY A 71 -7.77 -0.33 3.34
C GLY A 71 -7.57 -1.82 3.12
N THR A 72 -8.52 -2.49 2.47
CA THR A 72 -8.42 -3.92 2.16
C THR A 72 -7.21 -4.26 1.29
N MET A 73 -6.95 -3.46 0.26
CA MET A 73 -5.81 -3.68 -0.63
C MET A 73 -4.48 -3.42 0.07
N CYS A 74 -4.41 -2.40 0.92
CA CYS A 74 -3.25 -2.12 1.77
C CYS A 74 -2.95 -3.32 2.67
N VAL A 75 -3.94 -3.80 3.43
CA VAL A 75 -3.78 -4.93 4.34
C VAL A 75 -3.26 -6.15 3.60
N ARG A 76 -3.84 -6.47 2.42
CA ARG A 76 -3.39 -7.60 1.60
C ARG A 76 -1.95 -7.43 1.13
N GLY A 77 -1.59 -6.24 0.62
CA GLY A 77 -0.25 -5.93 0.15
C GLY A 77 0.79 -6.09 1.24
N TYR A 78 0.62 -5.40 2.37
CA TYR A 78 1.59 -5.45 3.47
C TYR A 78 1.62 -6.79 4.19
N ASN A 79 0.50 -7.52 4.29
CA ASN A 79 0.52 -8.88 4.86
C ASN A 79 1.33 -9.86 4.01
N ALA A 80 1.36 -9.70 2.68
CA ALA A 80 2.18 -10.52 1.80
C ALA A 80 3.69 -10.32 2.04
N PHE A 81 4.08 -9.16 2.56
CA PHE A 81 5.47 -8.82 2.89
C PHE A 81 5.75 -8.78 4.39
N ALA A 82 4.80 -9.15 5.25
CA ALA A 82 4.91 -8.94 6.69
C ALA A 82 6.16 -9.58 7.31
N GLU A 83 6.53 -10.79 6.88
CA GLU A 83 7.76 -11.44 7.37
C GLU A 83 9.01 -10.66 6.97
N LYS A 84 9.10 -10.22 5.71
CA LYS A 84 10.24 -9.44 5.25
C LYS A 84 10.32 -8.08 5.95
N ILE A 85 9.19 -7.39 6.09
CA ILE A 85 9.10 -6.12 6.82
C ILE A 85 9.55 -6.33 8.26
N PHE A 86 9.08 -7.39 8.92
CA PHE A 86 9.44 -7.71 10.30
C PHE A 86 10.94 -7.94 10.47
N GLU A 87 11.57 -8.71 9.58
CA GLU A 87 13.02 -8.96 9.59
C GLU A 87 13.81 -7.65 9.52
N LEU A 88 13.44 -6.76 8.58
CA LEU A 88 14.12 -5.48 8.37
C LEU A 88 13.93 -4.55 9.56
N LEU A 89 12.71 -4.46 10.10
CA LEU A 89 12.43 -3.66 11.30
C LEU A 89 13.20 -4.17 12.53
N LYS A 90 13.35 -5.49 12.68
CA LYS A 90 14.21 -6.08 13.74
C LYS A 90 15.69 -5.82 13.53
N ALA A 91 16.14 -5.70 12.27
CA ALA A 91 17.50 -5.30 11.94
C ALA A 91 17.78 -3.81 12.21
N GLY A 92 16.74 -3.03 12.55
CA GLY A 92 16.85 -1.59 12.81
C GLY A 92 16.69 -0.73 11.56
N ASP A 93 16.24 -1.30 10.44
CA ASP A 93 16.08 -0.56 9.19
C ASP A 93 15.03 0.56 9.29
N ASP A 94 15.27 1.63 8.54
CA ASP A 94 14.34 2.74 8.40
C ASP A 94 13.26 2.45 7.34
N SER A 95 12.25 3.31 7.30
CA SER A 95 11.14 3.17 6.36
C SER A 95 11.58 3.23 4.90
N SER A 96 12.67 3.94 4.58
CA SER A 96 13.21 3.99 3.23
C SER A 96 13.75 2.61 2.83
N ALA A 97 14.64 2.04 3.64
CA ALA A 97 15.24 0.73 3.39
C ALA A 97 14.17 -0.37 3.28
N VAL A 98 13.19 -0.37 4.19
CA VAL A 98 12.06 -1.30 4.14
C VAL A 98 11.30 -1.17 2.82
N CYS A 99 10.93 0.04 2.43
CA CYS A 99 10.10 0.28 1.24
C CYS A 99 10.83 0.00 -0.08
N HIS A 100 12.16 0.17 -0.15
CA HIS A 100 12.95 -0.33 -1.27
C HIS A 100 12.97 -1.86 -1.31
N ALA A 101 13.17 -2.51 -0.16
CA ALA A 101 13.27 -3.97 -0.09
C ALA A 101 11.97 -4.70 -0.50
N ILE A 102 10.81 -4.07 -0.30
CA ILE A 102 9.52 -4.61 -0.74
C ILE A 102 9.04 -4.04 -2.09
N GLY A 103 9.90 -3.30 -2.79
CA GLY A 103 9.65 -2.80 -4.15
C GLY A 103 8.66 -1.63 -4.26
N GLN A 104 8.35 -0.93 -3.17
CA GLN A 104 7.46 0.25 -3.18
C GLN A 104 8.22 1.55 -3.48
N CYS A 105 9.54 1.57 -3.25
CA CYS A 105 10.42 2.67 -3.65
C CYS A 105 11.42 2.19 -4.71
N SER A 106 11.52 2.92 -5.82
CA SER A 106 12.58 2.70 -6.82
C SER A 106 13.93 3.12 -6.26
N GLN A 107 14.96 2.31 -6.52
CA GLN A 107 16.34 2.51 -6.08
C GLN A 107 16.95 3.84 -6.53
#